data_AF-A0A6A9QVF3-F1
#
_entry.id   AF-A0A6A9QVF3-F1
#
_cell.length_a   1.000
_cell.length_b   1.000
_cell.length_c   1.000
_cell.angle_alpha   90.00
_cell.angle_beta   90.00
_cell.angle_gamma   90.00
#
_symmetry.space_group_name_H-M   'P 1'
#
loop_
_entity.id
_entity.type
_entity.pdbx_description
1 polymer ?
#
loop_
_entity_poly.entity_id
_entity_poly.type
_entity_poly.pdbx_seq_one_letter_code
_entity_poly.pdbx_strand_id
1 'polypeptide(L)'
;MLIENVTFVSDRKQHSVYVNSEGIVECIDCRRKDGSIIDARGRLLIPPFINSHSHLGYAMTLGYGRKNETGTLLDAVQILREDVLPKITEEDLRSRMERIERDLFLS
;
A
#
# COMPACT_ATOMS: atom_id res chain seq x y z
N MET A 1 -4.32 -18.02 -13.08
CA MET A 1 -3.53 -18.33 -11.87
C MET A 1 -4.48 -18.89 -10.83
N LEU A 2 -4.11 -19.98 -10.18
CA LEU A 2 -4.87 -20.58 -9.09
C LEU A 2 -4.15 -20.30 -7.76
N ILE A 3 -4.86 -19.78 -6.77
CA ILE A 3 -4.38 -19.65 -5.39
C ILE A 3 -5.10 -20.69 -4.54
N GLU A 4 -4.39 -21.71 -4.07
CA GLU A 4 -4.93 -22.80 -3.25
C GLU A 4 -4.71 -22.55 -1.75
N ASN A 5 -5.50 -23.24 -0.93
CA ASN A 5 -5.41 -23.22 0.54
C ASN A 5 -5.48 -21.80 1.13
N VAL A 6 -6.27 -20.91 0.54
CA VAL A 6 -6.55 -19.60 1.14
C VAL A 6 -7.61 -19.73 2.22
N THR A 7 -7.59 -18.87 3.23
CA THR A 7 -8.65 -18.75 4.23
C THR A 7 -9.39 -17.44 4.05
N PHE A 8 -10.71 -17.43 4.25
CA PHE A 8 -11.51 -16.21 4.32
C PHE A 8 -11.86 -15.84 5.75
N VAL A 9 -12.07 -14.54 5.99
CA VAL A 9 -12.47 -14.02 7.31
C VAL A 9 -13.85 -14.56 7.71
N SER A 10 -14.74 -14.76 6.74
CA SER A 10 -16.15 -15.09 6.92
C SER A 10 -16.40 -16.44 7.57
N ASP A 11 -15.65 -17.48 7.18
CA ASP A 11 -15.93 -18.86 7.59
C ASP A 11 -14.70 -19.63 8.09
N ARG A 12 -13.50 -19.06 7.97
CA ARG A 12 -12.23 -19.67 8.40
C ARG A 12 -11.95 -21.03 7.77
N LYS A 13 -12.58 -21.35 6.64
CA LYS A 13 -12.33 -22.58 5.88
C LYS A 13 -11.28 -22.34 4.81
N GLN A 14 -10.71 -23.43 4.29
CA GLN A 14 -9.80 -23.38 3.16
C GLN A 14 -10.57 -23.39 1.85
N HIS A 15 -10.16 -22.52 0.94
CA HIS A 15 -10.73 -22.35 -0.39
C HIS A 15 -9.63 -22.31 -1.44
N SER A 16 -10.05 -22.37 -2.70
CA SER A 16 -9.23 -22.07 -3.86
C SER A 16 -9.83 -20.91 -4.65
N VAL A 17 -8.99 -20.02 -5.17
CA VAL A 17 -9.43 -18.83 -5.91
C VAL A 17 -8.72 -18.78 -7.25
N TYR A 18 -9.48 -18.73 -8.34
CA TYR A 18 -8.93 -18.59 -9.68
C TYR A 18 -8.99 -17.13 -10.14
N VAL A 19 -7.85 -16.64 -10.61
CA VAL A 19 -7.65 -15.29 -11.12
C VAL A 19 -7.28 -15.38 -12.60
N ASN A 20 -8.01 -14.63 -13.44
CA ASN A 20 -7.78 -14.61 -14.89
C ASN A 20 -6.52 -13.79 -15.26
N SER A 21 -6.24 -13.65 -16.56
CA SER A 21 -5.07 -12.90 -17.06
C SER A 21 -5.13 -11.39 -16.79
N GLU A 22 -6.29 -10.84 -16.46
CA GLU A 22 -6.49 -9.43 -16.12
C GLU A 22 -6.36 -9.16 -14.61
N GLY A 23 -6.10 -10.20 -13.80
CA GLY A 23 -6.02 -10.06 -12.34
C GLY A 23 -7.38 -10.06 -11.64
N ILE A 24 -8.46 -10.44 -12.33
CA ILE A 24 -9.81 -10.47 -11.78
C ILE A 24 -10.13 -11.88 -11.24
N VAL A 25 -10.74 -11.94 -10.05
CA VAL A 25 -11.26 -13.18 -9.49
C VAL A 25 -12.43 -13.66 -10.35
N GLU A 26 -12.25 -14.80 -11.02
CA GLU A 26 -13.26 -15.37 -11.92
C GLU A 26 -14.05 -16.50 -11.24
N CYS A 27 -13.42 -17.23 -10.31
CA CYS A 27 -14.10 -18.28 -9.56
C CYS A 27 -13.53 -18.48 -8.15
N ILE A 28 -14.35 -19.06 -7.27
CA ILE A 28 -13.96 -19.62 -5.97
C ILE A 28 -14.38 -21.10 -5.98
N ASP A 29 -13.49 -21.99 -5.54
CA ASP A 29 -13.69 -23.45 -5.44
C ASP A 29 -14.10 -24.15 -6.73
N CYS A 30 -13.64 -23.64 -7.88
CA CYS A 30 -13.85 -24.31 -9.17
C CYS A 30 -12.73 -25.29 -9.52
N ARG A 31 -13.04 -26.30 -10.34
CA ARG A 31 -12.08 -27.31 -10.83
C ARG A 31 -11.26 -26.77 -11.99
N ARG A 32 -10.55 -25.66 -11.77
CA ARG A 32 -9.73 -25.00 -12.78
C ARG A 32 -8.29 -24.92 -12.30
N LYS A 33 -7.37 -25.52 -13.07
CA LYS A 33 -5.96 -25.70 -12.69
C LYS A 33 -4.98 -25.26 -13.79
N ASP A 34 -5.42 -24.38 -14.69
CA ASP A 34 -4.56 -23.77 -15.71
C ASP A 34 -3.75 -22.57 -15.14
N GLY A 35 -2.54 -22.40 -15.66
CA GLY A 35 -1.61 -21.35 -15.24
C GLY A 35 -0.81 -21.70 -13.98
N SER A 36 -0.20 -20.67 -13.38
CA SER A 36 0.58 -20.81 -12.15
C SER A 36 -0.31 -21.16 -10.96
N ILE A 37 0.20 -22.04 -10.09
CA ILE A 37 -0.44 -22.41 -8.82
C ILE A 37 0.38 -21.81 -7.67
N ILE A 38 -0.30 -21.09 -6.78
CA ILE A 38 0.24 -20.53 -5.55
C ILE A 38 -0.43 -21.23 -4.38
N ASP A 39 0.34 -21.90 -3.52
CA ASP A 39 -0.16 -22.43 -2.25
C ASP A 39 -0.06 -21.37 -1.15
N ALA A 40 -1.21 -20.87 -0.68
CA ALA A 40 -1.27 -19.87 0.38
C ALA A 40 -0.99 -20.44 1.78
N ARG A 41 -0.96 -21.78 1.94
CA ARG A 41 -0.69 -22.50 3.20
C ARG A 41 -1.62 -22.12 4.35
N GLY A 42 -2.92 -22.00 4.07
CA GLY A 42 -3.93 -21.60 5.06
C GLY A 42 -3.90 -20.13 5.45
N ARG A 43 -3.16 -19.27 4.72
CA ARG A 43 -3.15 -17.83 4.99
C ARG A 43 -4.42 -17.14 4.51
N LEU A 44 -4.69 -16.00 5.14
CA LEU A 44 -5.86 -15.19 4.83
C LEU A 44 -5.72 -14.53 3.45
N LEU A 45 -6.72 -14.69 2.59
CA LEU A 45 -6.87 -13.87 1.40
C LEU A 45 -7.83 -12.71 1.70
N ILE A 46 -7.36 -11.49 1.47
CA ILE A 46 -8.14 -10.26 1.61
C ILE A 46 -7.93 -9.39 0.36
N PRO A 47 -8.86 -8.46 0.08
CA PRO A 47 -8.58 -7.36 -0.84
C PRO A 47 -7.32 -6.59 -0.41
N PRO A 48 -6.68 -5.86 -1.34
CA PRO A 48 -5.57 -4.98 -0.99
C PRO A 48 -5.94 -4.00 0.13
N PHE A 49 -4.95 -3.66 0.97
CA PHE A 49 -5.13 -2.61 1.96
C PHE A 49 -5.36 -1.25 1.28
N ILE A 50 -6.22 -0.43 1.87
CA ILE A 50 -6.55 0.91 1.36
C ILE A 50 -6.03 1.95 2.36
N ASN A 51 -5.21 2.87 1.89
CA ASN A 51 -4.88 4.09 2.61
C ASN A 51 -5.72 5.25 2.03
N SER A 52 -6.85 5.54 2.69
CA SER A 52 -7.81 6.54 2.19
C SER A 52 -7.39 7.98 2.43
N HIS A 53 -6.43 8.23 3.33
CA HIS A 53 -6.00 9.58 3.68
C HIS A 53 -4.50 9.62 3.94
N SER A 54 -3.77 10.29 3.06
CA SER A 54 -2.34 10.52 3.21
C SER A 54 -1.94 11.85 2.58
N HIS A 55 -0.82 12.40 3.06
CA HIS A 55 -0.28 13.65 2.58
C HIS A 55 1.07 13.43 1.88
N LEU A 56 1.04 12.80 0.71
CA LEU A 56 2.26 12.37 0.01
C LEU A 56 3.11 13.54 -0.53
N GLY A 57 2.48 14.68 -0.84
CA GLY A 57 3.15 15.86 -1.39
C GLY A 57 4.30 16.39 -0.52
N TYR A 58 4.19 16.23 0.80
CA TYR A 58 5.23 16.62 1.78
C TYR A 58 5.63 15.47 2.70
N ALA A 59 5.34 14.22 2.32
CA ALA A 59 5.84 13.05 3.02
C ALA A 59 7.36 12.91 2.84
N MET A 60 8.03 12.24 3.79
CA MET A 60 9.49 12.04 3.82
C MET A 60 10.31 13.35 3.86
N THR A 61 9.78 14.42 4.43
CA THR A 61 10.46 15.74 4.56
C THR A 61 11.10 15.97 5.94
N LEU A 62 11.29 14.93 6.74
CA LEU A 62 11.97 15.06 8.03
C LEU A 62 13.39 15.59 7.80
N GLY A 63 13.70 16.74 8.41
CA GLY A 63 14.98 17.43 8.24
C GLY A 63 14.97 18.55 7.20
N TYR A 64 13.85 18.77 6.47
CA TYR A 64 13.74 19.92 5.56
C TYR A 64 13.56 21.21 6.35
N GLY A 65 12.95 21.16 7.53
CA GLY A 65 12.84 22.28 8.45
C GLY A 65 13.37 21.95 9.83
N ARG A 66 13.15 22.88 10.76
CA ARG A 66 13.30 22.62 12.21
C ARG A 66 12.33 21.52 12.63
N LYS A 67 12.65 20.87 13.75
CA LYS A 67 11.80 19.83 14.34
C LYS A 67 10.55 20.45 14.97
N ASN A 68 9.44 19.74 14.86
CA ASN A 68 8.24 20.04 15.64
C ASN A 68 8.44 19.52 17.08
N GLU A 69 9.11 20.31 17.90
CA GLU A 69 9.42 19.97 19.30
C GLU A 69 8.15 19.94 20.17
N THR A 70 7.10 20.68 19.79
CA THR A 70 5.84 20.73 20.55
C THR A 70 4.91 19.56 20.26
N GLY A 71 5.06 18.93 19.08
CA GLY A 71 4.16 17.90 18.58
C GLY A 71 2.77 18.41 18.19
N THR A 72 2.54 19.74 18.17
CA THR A 72 1.21 20.30 17.89
C THR A 72 0.97 20.49 16.40
N LEU A 73 -0.30 20.48 15.99
CA LEU A 73 -0.71 20.74 14.60
C LEU A 73 -0.35 22.15 14.15
N LEU A 74 -0.59 23.17 14.99
CA LEU A 74 -0.34 24.57 14.63
C LEU A 74 1.15 24.82 14.37
N ASP A 75 2.03 24.29 15.23
CA ASP A 75 3.48 24.36 15.05
C ASP A 75 3.90 23.58 13.79
N ALA A 76 3.34 22.39 13.55
CA ALA A 76 3.60 21.62 12.33
C ALA A 76 3.20 22.37 11.05
N VAL A 77 2.04 23.03 11.05
CA VAL A 77 1.56 23.83 9.90
C VAL A 77 2.46 25.03 9.67
N GLN A 78 2.94 25.68 10.74
CA GLN A 78 3.87 26.79 10.63
C GLN A 78 5.21 26.32 10.05
N ILE A 79 5.81 25.27 10.61
CA ILE A 79 7.06 24.65 10.10
C ILE A 79 6.89 24.22 8.64
N LEU A 80 5.76 23.59 8.29
CA LEU A 80 5.48 23.16 6.92
C LEU A 80 5.50 24.37 5.96
N ARG A 81 4.81 25.45 6.33
CA ARG A 81 4.69 26.66 5.49
C ARG A 81 6.01 27.41 5.37
N GLU A 82 6.72 27.61 6.48
CA GLU A 82 7.89 28.48 6.55
C GLU A 82 9.17 27.77 6.10
N ASP A 83 9.35 26.49 6.44
CA ASP A 83 10.63 25.81 6.25
C ASP A 83 10.61 24.72 5.18
N VAL A 84 9.51 23.95 5.10
CA VAL A 84 9.46 22.73 4.27
C VAL A 84 9.00 23.04 2.86
N LEU A 85 7.83 23.67 2.68
CA LEU A 85 7.27 23.96 1.35
C LEU A 85 8.23 24.75 0.44
N PRO A 86 9.00 25.75 0.92
CA PRO A 86 9.95 26.48 0.06
C PRO A 86 11.08 25.61 -0.52
N LYS A 87 11.32 24.42 0.04
CA LYS A 87 12.37 23.48 -0.40
C LYS A 87 11.84 22.37 -1.31
N ILE A 88 10.52 22.27 -1.49
CA ILE A 88 9.92 21.25 -2.34
C ILE A 88 9.94 21.74 -3.79
N THR A 89 10.68 21.04 -4.64
CA THR A 89 10.68 21.20 -6.09
C THR A 89 9.95 20.03 -6.76
N GLU A 90 9.69 20.12 -8.07
CA GLU A 90 9.13 18.99 -8.82
C GLU A 90 10.03 17.76 -8.76
N GLU A 91 11.34 17.95 -8.89
CA GLU A 91 12.34 16.87 -8.84
C GLU A 91 12.41 16.22 -7.47
N ASP A 92 12.39 17.03 -6.40
CA ASP A 92 12.30 16.53 -5.02
C ASP A 92 11.05 15.68 -4.81
N LEU A 93 9.89 16.19 -5.25
CA LEU A 93 8.63 15.47 -5.13
C LEU A 93 8.66 14.15 -5.88
N ARG A 94 9.17 14.14 -7.11
CA ARG A 94 9.30 12.92 -7.92
C ARG A 94 10.17 11.88 -7.24
N SER A 95 11.36 12.28 -6.78
CA SER A 95 12.29 11.37 -6.10
C SER A 95 11.69 10.76 -4.83
N ARG A 96 10.99 11.56 -4.01
CA ARG A 96 10.30 11.06 -2.82
C ARG A 96 9.13 10.13 -3.18
N MET A 97 8.37 10.45 -4.23
CA MET A 97 7.27 9.59 -4.68
C MET A 97 7.75 8.22 -5.14
N GLU A 98 8.84 8.13 -5.91
CA GLU A 98 9.40 6.83 -6.31
C GLU A 98 9.82 5.96 -5.12
N ARG A 99 10.28 6.59 -4.02
CA ARG A 99 10.61 5.88 -2.79
C ARG A 99 9.34 5.44 -2.05
N ILE A 100 8.36 6.32 -1.93
CA ILE A 100 7.04 6.01 -1.33
C ILE A 100 6.36 4.88 -2.08
N GLU A 101 6.43 4.87 -3.41
CA GLU A 101 5.84 3.83 -4.26
C GLU A 101 6.44 2.45 -3.96
N ARG A 102 7.76 2.38 -3.83
CA ARG A 102 8.46 1.16 -3.43
C ARG A 102 8.06 0.71 -2.04
N ASP A 103 8.07 1.62 -1.06
CA ASP A 103 7.83 1.27 0.35
C ASP A 103 6.36 0.88 0.62
N LEU A 104 5.39 1.44 -0.11
CA LEU A 104 3.96 1.23 0.15
C LEU A 104 3.26 0.26 -0.80
N PHE A 105 3.70 0.15 -2.06
CA PHE A 105 2.92 -0.54 -3.10
C PHE A 105 3.65 -1.69 -3.78
N LEU A 106 4.98 -1.76 -3.69
CA LEU A 106 5.79 -2.79 -4.35
C LEU A 106 6.56 -3.59 -3.29
N SER A 107 5.93 -4.63 -2.76
CA SER A 107 6.55 -5.62 -1.87
C SER A 107 7.06 -6.83 -2.64
#